data_AF-A0A3A9ANW9-F1
#
_entry.id   AF-A0A3A9ANW9-F1
#
_cell.length_a   1.000
_cell.length_b   1.000
_cell.length_c   1.000
_cell.angle_alpha   90.00
_cell.angle_beta   90.00
_cell.angle_gamma   90.00
#
_symmetry.space_group_name_H-M   'P 1'
#
loop_
_entity.id
_entity.type
_entity.pdbx_description
1 polymer ?
#
loop_
_entity_poly.entity_id
_entity_poly.type
_entity_poly.pdbx_seq_one_letter_code
_entity_poly.pdbx_strand_id
1 'polypeptide(L)'
;MWSYEKRLQYPVNIKEPNAKIAQVIMSQYGGPDGELGASMRYISQRYSMPYSEVAAILTDIGTEELAHLEMVSTIVHQLTKNLSMEEIEKSGFANYYVDHTIGIWPMAAGGIPFNSCEFQSKGDAITDLFEDMAADGAIL
;
A
#
# COMPACT_ATOMS: atom_id res chain seq x y z
N MET A 1 13.66 -11.21 11.83
CA MET A 1 14.01 -9.99 12.59
C MET A 1 13.94 -8.84 11.60
N TRP A 2 13.37 -7.70 11.99
CA TRP A 2 13.27 -6.50 11.14
C TRP A 2 14.22 -5.43 11.66
N SER A 3 14.79 -4.65 10.73
CA SER A 3 15.53 -3.42 11.05
C SER A 3 14.85 -2.28 10.32
N TYR A 4 14.65 -1.17 11.01
CA TYR A 4 14.09 0.04 10.41
C TYR A 4 15.21 1.02 10.10
N GLU A 5 15.17 1.58 8.90
CA GLU A 5 15.99 2.71 8.51
C GLU A 5 15.06 3.87 8.14
N LYS A 6 15.31 5.06 8.71
CA LYS A 6 14.47 6.25 8.52
C LYS A 6 14.44 6.78 7.07
N ARG A 7 15.40 6.39 6.24
CA ARG A 7 15.47 6.85 4.84
C ARG A 7 14.44 6.08 4.03
N LEU A 8 13.61 6.81 3.29
CA LEU A 8 12.74 6.20 2.28
C LEU A 8 13.61 5.51 1.23
N GLN A 9 13.13 4.37 0.71
CA GLN A 9 13.78 3.64 -0.38
C GLN A 9 14.00 4.54 -1.61
N TYR A 10 13.02 5.39 -1.92
CA TYR A 10 13.16 6.48 -2.87
C TYR A 10 12.68 7.82 -2.27
N PRO A 11 13.40 8.94 -2.47
CA PRO A 11 13.01 10.23 -1.91
C PRO A 11 11.65 10.74 -2.42
N VAL A 12 10.75 11.07 -1.49
CA VAL A 12 9.46 11.72 -1.79
C VAL A 12 9.50 13.18 -1.32
N ASN A 13 9.27 14.12 -2.24
CA ASN A 13 9.35 15.55 -1.96
C ASN A 13 8.28 16.36 -2.73
N ILE A 14 7.05 16.31 -2.25
CA ILE A 14 5.90 17.03 -2.78
C ILE A 14 5.79 18.39 -2.08
N LYS A 15 5.69 19.46 -2.87
CA LYS A 15 5.66 20.84 -2.39
C LYS A 15 4.25 21.42 -2.31
N GLU A 16 3.36 20.96 -3.18
CA GLU A 16 2.00 21.47 -3.31
C GLU A 16 1.01 20.40 -2.83
N PRO A 17 0.19 20.68 -1.80
CA PRO A 17 -0.89 19.80 -1.39
C PRO A 17 -1.90 19.59 -2.52
N ASN A 18 -2.46 18.38 -2.62
CA ASN A 18 -3.53 18.08 -3.56
C ASN A 18 -4.38 16.90 -3.03
N ALA A 19 -5.48 17.25 -2.39
CA ALA A 19 -6.39 16.30 -1.75
C ALA A 19 -7.01 15.30 -2.73
N LYS A 20 -7.29 15.73 -3.97
CA LYS A 20 -7.87 14.85 -5.01
C LYS A 20 -6.88 13.77 -5.44
N ILE A 21 -5.60 14.14 -5.61
CA ILE A 21 -4.54 13.17 -5.90
C ILE A 21 -4.33 12.24 -4.69
N ALA A 22 -4.34 12.78 -3.47
CA ALA A 22 -4.20 11.97 -2.26
C ALA A 22 -5.27 10.88 -2.16
N GLN A 23 -6.53 11.22 -2.47
CA GLN A 23 -7.64 10.27 -2.47
C GLN A 23 -7.45 9.12 -3.45
N VAL A 24 -6.93 9.40 -4.65
CA VAL A 24 -6.66 8.37 -5.67
C VAL A 24 -5.48 7.50 -5.24
N ILE A 25 -4.38 8.13 -4.81
CA ILE A 25 -3.16 7.43 -4.38
C ILE A 25 -3.40 6.55 -3.15
N MET A 26 -4.39 6.87 -2.31
CA MET A 26 -4.77 6.02 -1.17
C MET A 26 -5.03 4.57 -1.58
N SER A 27 -5.53 4.34 -2.80
CA SER A 27 -5.75 3.00 -3.32
C SER A 27 -4.46 2.19 -3.48
N GLN A 28 -3.30 2.84 -3.63
CA GLN A 28 -2.01 2.17 -3.62
C GLN A 28 -1.56 1.84 -2.19
N TYR A 29 -2.07 2.53 -1.16
CA TYR A 29 -1.74 2.20 0.23
C TYR A 29 -2.54 0.99 0.72
N GLY A 30 -3.87 1.02 0.61
CA GLY A 30 -4.74 -0.02 1.18
C GLY A 30 -5.91 -0.42 0.28
N GLY A 31 -5.79 -0.25 -1.03
CA GLY A 31 -6.68 -0.90 -1.98
C GLY A 31 -6.28 -2.36 -2.25
N PRO A 32 -7.11 -3.09 -3.02
CA PRO A 32 -6.95 -4.53 -3.23
C PRO A 32 -5.59 -4.93 -3.82
N ASP A 33 -5.08 -4.13 -4.74
CA ASP A 33 -3.76 -4.32 -5.37
C ASP A 33 -2.74 -3.28 -4.86
N GLY A 34 -2.94 -2.78 -3.63
CA GLY A 34 -2.02 -1.83 -2.99
C GLY A 34 -0.87 -2.51 -2.23
N GLU A 35 0.10 -1.70 -1.81
CA GLU A 35 1.34 -2.15 -1.17
C GLU A 35 1.10 -2.92 0.14
N LEU A 36 0.00 -2.63 0.86
CA LEU A 36 -0.35 -3.38 2.06
C LEU A 36 -0.77 -4.81 1.71
N GLY A 37 -1.52 -5.00 0.63
CA GLY A 37 -1.86 -6.32 0.11
C GLY A 37 -0.63 -7.07 -0.37
N ALA A 38 0.21 -6.41 -1.18
CA ALA A 38 1.44 -6.97 -1.72
C ALA A 38 2.41 -7.41 -0.62
N SER A 39 2.70 -6.55 0.37
CA SER A 39 3.57 -6.89 1.49
C SER A 39 3.04 -8.09 2.30
N MET A 40 1.74 -8.12 2.62
CA MET A 40 1.16 -9.21 3.39
C MET A 40 1.14 -10.53 2.61
N ARG A 41 0.90 -10.47 1.30
CA ARG A 41 0.92 -11.61 0.37
C ARG A 41 2.28 -12.31 0.39
N TYR A 42 3.34 -11.61 -0.03
CA TYR A 42 4.67 -12.20 -0.17
C TYR A 42 5.25 -12.70 1.17
N ILE A 43 5.05 -11.92 2.25
CA ILE A 43 5.52 -12.31 3.60
C ILE A 43 4.77 -13.54 4.12
N SER A 44 3.50 -13.74 3.74
CA SER A 44 2.73 -14.91 4.15
C SER A 44 3.13 -16.16 3.37
N GLN A 45 3.18 -16.05 2.04
CA GLN A 45 3.43 -17.19 1.15
C GLN A 45 4.83 -17.81 1.31
N ARG A 46 5.84 -17.03 1.74
CA ARG A 46 7.21 -17.56 1.94
C ARG A 46 7.29 -18.75 2.89
N TYR A 47 6.36 -18.88 3.84
CA TYR A 47 6.41 -19.94 4.87
C TYR A 47 5.95 -21.31 4.35
N SER A 48 5.20 -21.32 3.26
CA SER A 48 4.75 -22.55 2.59
C SER A 48 5.52 -22.86 1.31
N MET A 49 6.37 -21.93 0.84
CA MET A 49 7.17 -22.10 -0.36
C MET A 49 8.23 -23.22 -0.18
N PRO A 50 8.17 -24.33 -0.94
CA PRO A 50 9.06 -25.47 -0.75
C PRO A 50 10.48 -25.24 -1.27
N TYR A 51 10.68 -24.22 -2.11
CA TYR A 51 11.99 -23.87 -2.68
C TYR A 51 12.61 -22.73 -1.89
N SER A 52 13.75 -22.98 -1.23
CA SER A 52 14.44 -22.01 -0.37
C SER A 52 14.77 -20.70 -1.07
N GLU A 53 15.19 -20.78 -2.33
CA GLU A 53 15.56 -19.66 -3.17
C GLU A 53 14.35 -18.78 -3.48
N VAL A 54 13.20 -19.39 -3.71
CA VAL A 54 11.94 -18.66 -3.96
C VAL A 54 11.41 -18.07 -2.66
N ALA A 55 11.50 -18.78 -1.54
CA ALA A 55 11.13 -18.24 -0.23
C ALA A 55 12.00 -17.02 0.17
N ALA A 56 13.27 -17.01 -0.23
CA ALA A 56 14.15 -15.86 -0.09
C ALA A 56 13.69 -14.69 -0.96
N ILE A 57 13.37 -14.93 -2.25
CA ILE A 57 12.84 -13.90 -3.14
C ILE A 57 11.53 -13.30 -2.60
N LEU A 58 10.58 -14.12 -2.15
CA LEU A 58 9.33 -13.65 -1.52
C LEU A 58 9.60 -12.82 -0.26
N THR A 59 10.66 -13.15 0.49
CA THR A 59 11.09 -12.35 1.65
C THR A 59 11.64 -10.99 1.22
N ASP A 60 12.46 -10.96 0.17
CA ASP A 60 13.06 -9.74 -0.35
C ASP A 60 11.98 -8.81 -0.91
N ILE A 61 11.10 -9.32 -1.77
CA ILE A 61 9.98 -8.55 -2.36
C ILE A 61 9.03 -8.07 -1.27
N GLY A 62 8.53 -8.96 -0.40
CA GLY A 62 7.61 -8.56 0.66
C GLY A 62 8.20 -7.53 1.64
N THR A 63 9.53 -7.51 1.79
CA THR A 63 10.24 -6.48 2.56
C THR A 63 10.32 -5.16 1.80
N GLU A 64 10.58 -5.20 0.49
CA GLU A 64 10.53 -4.04 -0.40
C GLU A 64 9.13 -3.40 -0.43
N GLU A 65 8.06 -4.18 -0.48
CA GLU A 65 6.69 -3.64 -0.46
C GLU A 65 6.35 -2.89 0.83
N LEU A 66 6.97 -3.23 1.96
CA LEU A 66 6.83 -2.42 3.18
C LEU A 66 7.51 -1.05 3.06
N ALA A 67 8.57 -0.94 2.25
CA ALA A 67 9.21 0.33 1.94
C ALA A 67 8.37 1.14 0.93
N HIS A 68 7.75 0.48 -0.05
CA HIS A 68 6.75 1.11 -0.93
C HIS A 68 5.56 1.64 -0.12
N LEU A 69 5.06 0.85 0.84
CA LEU A 69 3.99 1.27 1.76
C LEU A 69 4.36 2.56 2.53
N GLU A 70 5.60 2.68 3.02
CA GLU A 70 6.10 3.90 3.66
C GLU A 70 6.20 5.09 2.69
N MET A 71 6.62 4.83 1.45
CA MET A 71 6.67 5.85 0.40
C MET A 71 5.27 6.37 0.04
N VAL A 72 4.30 5.48 -0.18
CA VAL A 72 2.91 5.86 -0.47
C VAL A 72 2.30 6.63 0.70
N SER A 73 2.52 6.17 1.93
CA SER A 73 2.11 6.89 3.15
C SER A 73 2.68 8.31 3.18
N THR A 74 3.96 8.44 2.81
CA THR A 74 4.63 9.74 2.75
C THR A 74 4.04 10.63 1.66
N ILE A 75 3.74 10.08 0.48
CA ILE A 75 3.09 10.81 -0.61
C ILE A 75 1.74 11.36 -0.16
N VAL A 76 0.87 10.50 0.39
CA VAL A 76 -0.45 10.89 0.88
C VAL A 76 -0.33 11.94 1.97
N HIS A 77 0.57 11.75 2.94
CA HIS A 77 0.82 12.72 3.99
C HIS A 77 1.26 14.09 3.44
N GLN A 78 2.19 14.11 2.48
CA GLN A 78 2.66 15.37 1.90
C GLN A 78 1.60 16.06 1.02
N LEU A 79 0.69 15.30 0.42
CA LEU A 79 -0.43 15.83 -0.36
C LEU A 79 -1.57 16.38 0.50
N THR A 80 -1.68 15.94 1.76
CA THR A 80 -2.78 16.33 2.66
C THR A 80 -2.35 17.27 3.79
N LYS A 81 -1.05 17.36 4.10
CA LYS A 81 -0.54 18.29 5.11
C LYS A 81 -0.92 19.73 4.73
N ASN A 82 -1.43 20.48 5.70
CA ASN A 82 -1.80 21.90 5.60
C ASN A 82 -2.98 22.23 4.67
N LEU A 83 -3.78 21.25 4.24
CA LEU A 83 -5.04 21.56 3.56
C LEU A 83 -5.94 22.38 4.47
N SER A 84 -6.51 23.46 3.93
CA SER A 84 -7.58 24.21 4.57
C SER A 84 -8.90 23.44 4.50
N MET A 85 -9.84 23.76 5.40
CA MET A 85 -11.18 23.18 5.36
C MET A 85 -11.90 23.45 4.03
N GLU A 86 -11.68 24.62 3.43
CA GLU A 86 -12.25 24.96 2.13
C GLU A 86 -11.72 24.05 1.02
N GLU A 87 -10.43 23.71 1.03
CA GLU A 87 -9.83 22.76 0.07
C GLU A 87 -10.33 21.33 0.30
N ILE A 88 -10.49 20.91 1.56
CA ILE A 88 -11.03 19.61 1.93
C ILE A 88 -12.46 19.45 1.41
N GLU A 89 -13.31 20.45 1.61
CA GLU A 89 -14.69 20.45 1.13
C GLU A 89 -14.78 20.45 -0.39
N LYS A 90 -14.01 21.31 -1.07
CA LYS A 90 -14.05 21.44 -2.54
C LYS A 90 -13.46 20.25 -3.30
N SER A 91 -12.55 19.50 -2.68
CA SER A 91 -11.86 18.39 -3.33
C SER A 91 -12.60 17.05 -3.27
N GLY A 92 -13.64 16.95 -2.43
CA GLY A 92 -14.30 15.66 -2.13
C GLY A 92 -13.60 14.83 -1.05
N PHE A 93 -12.55 15.36 -0.42
CA PHE A 93 -11.81 14.69 0.67
C PHE A 93 -12.53 14.77 2.02
N ALA A 94 -13.63 15.55 2.11
CA ALA A 94 -14.38 15.76 3.34
C ALA A 94 -14.85 14.47 4.02
N ASN A 95 -15.34 13.49 3.26
CA ASN A 95 -15.79 12.21 3.82
C ASN A 95 -14.64 11.48 4.53
N TYR A 96 -13.48 11.37 3.87
CA TYR A 96 -12.27 10.81 4.47
C TYR A 96 -11.86 11.59 5.72
N TYR A 97 -11.89 12.92 5.65
CA TYR A 97 -11.47 13.78 6.75
C TYR A 97 -12.37 13.65 7.98
N VAL A 98 -13.68 13.48 7.82
CA VAL A 98 -14.59 13.27 8.95
C VAL A 98 -14.27 11.98 9.70
N ASP A 99 -13.94 10.91 8.97
CA ASP A 99 -13.67 9.60 9.58
C ASP A 99 -12.22 9.47 10.09
N HIS A 100 -11.26 10.06 9.39
CA HIS A 100 -9.83 9.79 9.58
C HIS A 100 -8.95 11.05 9.67
N THR A 101 -9.54 12.24 9.55
CA THR A 101 -8.83 13.53 9.50
C THR A 101 -7.75 13.56 8.41
N ILE A 102 -6.49 13.69 8.79
CA ILE A 102 -5.31 13.59 7.92
C ILE A 102 -4.47 12.35 8.22
N GLY A 103 -4.98 11.43 9.04
CA GLY A 103 -4.35 10.14 9.29
C GLY A 103 -4.27 9.31 8.01
N ILE A 104 -3.32 8.39 7.93
CA ILE A 104 -3.22 7.43 6.83
C ILE A 104 -3.98 6.17 7.23
N TRP A 105 -5.12 5.92 6.61
CA TRP A 105 -5.99 4.78 6.90
C TRP A 105 -6.04 3.85 5.68
N PRO A 106 -5.83 2.53 5.87
CA PRO A 106 -5.70 1.59 4.75
C PRO A 106 -7.05 1.32 4.09
N MET A 107 -7.25 1.93 2.92
CA MET A 107 -8.46 1.79 2.12
C MET A 107 -8.21 1.96 0.63
N ALA A 108 -9.11 1.40 -0.17
CA ALA A 108 -9.23 1.76 -1.58
C ALA A 108 -9.78 3.19 -1.73
N ALA A 109 -9.46 3.86 -2.84
CA ALA A 109 -10.02 5.18 -3.17
C ALA A 109 -11.57 5.21 -3.18
N GLY A 110 -12.19 4.05 -3.39
CA GLY A 110 -13.64 3.86 -3.39
C GLY A 110 -14.30 3.76 -2.00
N GLY A 111 -13.57 3.87 -0.90
CA GLY A 111 -14.19 3.81 0.45
C GLY A 111 -14.00 2.49 1.19
N ILE A 112 -13.47 1.45 0.53
CA ILE A 112 -13.46 0.10 1.08
C ILE A 112 -12.22 -0.09 1.98
N PRO A 113 -12.39 -0.43 3.28
CA PRO A 113 -11.27 -0.74 4.15
C PRO A 113 -10.49 -1.96 3.66
N PHE A 114 -9.16 -1.87 3.76
CA PHE A 114 -8.29 -3.02 3.57
C PHE A 114 -8.71 -4.17 4.48
N ASN A 115 -8.81 -5.37 3.92
CA ASN A 115 -9.00 -6.58 4.69
C ASN A 115 -8.35 -7.79 4.00
N SER A 116 -8.24 -8.91 4.73
CA SER A 116 -7.55 -10.11 4.24
C SER A 116 -8.22 -10.80 3.04
N CYS A 117 -9.40 -10.35 2.58
CA CYS A 117 -10.00 -10.88 1.36
C CYS A 117 -9.30 -10.37 0.09
N GLU A 118 -8.42 -9.37 0.21
CA GLU A 118 -7.76 -8.68 -0.92
C GLU A 118 -6.55 -9.42 -1.48
N PHE A 119 -6.02 -10.41 -0.77
CA PHE A 119 -4.90 -11.24 -1.26
C PHE A 119 -5.11 -12.71 -0.91
N GLN A 120 -4.33 -13.61 -1.51
CA GLN A 120 -4.39 -15.04 -1.20
C GLN A 120 -3.03 -15.59 -0.78
N SER A 121 -3.09 -16.60 0.10
CA SER A 121 -1.97 -17.50 0.40
C SER A 121 -2.57 -18.88 0.58
N LYS A 122 -2.28 -19.78 -0.36
CA LYS A 122 -2.90 -21.10 -0.50
C LYS A 122 -1.99 -22.23 -0.03
N GLY A 123 -0.70 -21.95 0.12
CA GLY A 123 0.28 -22.95 0.52
C GLY A 123 0.68 -23.90 -0.60
N ASP A 124 0.28 -23.60 -1.84
CA ASP A 124 0.70 -24.28 -3.05
C ASP A 124 1.54 -23.31 -3.89
N ALA A 125 2.77 -23.70 -4.20
CA ALA A 125 3.76 -22.83 -4.82
C ALA A 125 3.31 -22.28 -6.19
N ILE A 126 2.61 -23.08 -6.99
CA ILE A 126 2.16 -22.64 -8.31
C ILE A 126 1.00 -21.66 -8.13
N THR A 127 0.02 -22.02 -7.31
CA THR A 127 -1.17 -21.17 -7.09
C THR A 127 -0.78 -19.81 -6.50
N ASP A 128 0.13 -19.79 -5.53
CA ASP A 128 0.61 -18.57 -4.89
C ASP A 128 1.37 -17.67 -5.88
N LEU A 129 2.31 -18.22 -6.67
CA LEU A 129 3.03 -17.45 -7.69
C LEU A 129 2.14 -16.94 -8.84
N PHE A 130 1.04 -17.64 -9.14
CA PHE A 130 0.04 -17.14 -10.10
C PHE A 130 -0.78 -15.98 -9.53
N GLU A 131 -1.05 -15.99 -8.23
CA GLU A 131 -1.71 -14.88 -7.56
C GLU A 131 -0.79 -13.66 -7.46
N ASP A 132 0.50 -13.87 -7.16
CA ASP A 132 1.54 -12.84 -7.22
C ASP A 132 1.58 -12.17 -8.61
N MET A 133 1.64 -12.99 -9.67
CA MET A 133 1.62 -12.48 -11.05
C MET A 133 0.34 -11.70 -11.37
N ALA A 134 -0.81 -12.11 -10.84
CA ALA A 134 -2.07 -11.41 -11.04
C ALA A 134 -2.08 -10.06 -10.32
N ALA A 135 -1.53 -10.00 -9.11
CA ALA A 135 -1.45 -8.78 -8.32
C ALA A 135 -0.51 -7.74 -8.96
N ASP A 136 0.72 -8.14 -9.32
CA ASP A 136 1.68 -7.23 -9.94
C ASP A 136 1.29 -6.86 -11.37
N GLY A 137 0.64 -7.78 -12.09
CA GLY A 137 0.19 -7.58 -13.46
C GLY A 137 -1.04 -6.65 -13.58
N ALA A 138 -1.74 -6.37 -12.49
CA ALA A 138 -2.89 -5.46 -12.46
C ALA A 138 -2.49 -3.97 -12.47
N ILE A 139 -1.20 -3.65 -12.40
CA ILE A 139 -0.65 -2.29 -12.46
C ILE A 139 -0.55 -1.85 -13.93
N LEU A 140 -1.67 -1.36 -14.50
CA LEU A 140 -1.71 -0.66 -15.81
C LEU A 140 -2.34 0.73 -15.69
#